data_AF-A0A0S4L568-F1
#
_entry.id   AF-A0A0S4L568-F1
#
_cell.length_a   1.000
_cell.length_b   1.000
_cell.length_c   1.000
_cell.angle_alpha   90.00
_cell.angle_beta   90.00
_cell.angle_gamma   90.00
#
_symmetry.space_group_name_H-M   'P 1'
#
loop_
_entity.id
_entity.type
_entity.pdbx_description
1 polymer ?
#
loop_
_entity_poly.entity_id
_entity_poly.type
_entity_poly.pdbx_seq_one_letter_code
_entity_poly.pdbx_strand_id
1 'polypeptide(L)'
;MAETHSESTLIGRALQECQTKASAFDQVSCIADGFAKIALDWALLLAAVGTLSMVLIELIKSLFMARRLYHNLAVWAWFRRCPEHRFALFCWLKQHPTHEDARRECLELSAGEFRDARGWYDQPSDQLFSQMQASTNVALRSWPRYPNFVNFLVGRSSWGRVNETSLKHGEGKQAPEEISSAHLKRNSDGGKVLEDLGSGDSPEYFLAQRRIDTLRIYTEWRWARLNQLAAIGISALLLIAFQSPKTEGLCDSIMLGILAGLVAPFAKDVATRLSSLSPRR
;
A
#
# COMPACT_ATOMS: atom_id res chain seq x y z
N MET A 1 -65.31 -57.75 -7.52
CA MET A 1 -64.43 -58.01 -8.67
C MET A 1 -64.01 -56.74 -9.43
N ALA A 2 -64.25 -55.53 -8.91
CA ALA A 2 -63.80 -54.27 -9.54
C ALA A 2 -62.54 -53.65 -8.91
N GLU A 3 -62.13 -54.07 -7.70
CA GLU A 3 -61.00 -53.46 -6.98
C GLU A 3 -59.62 -53.86 -7.51
N THR A 4 -59.46 -55.06 -8.08
CA THR A 4 -58.14 -55.55 -8.53
C THR A 4 -57.61 -54.83 -9.78
N HIS A 5 -58.48 -54.20 -10.57
CA HIS A 5 -58.07 -53.46 -11.77
C HIS A 5 -57.51 -52.06 -11.47
N SER A 6 -57.82 -51.50 -10.29
CA SER A 6 -57.34 -50.18 -9.86
C SER A 6 -55.91 -50.23 -9.30
N GLU A 7 -55.51 -51.34 -8.67
CA GLU A 7 -54.16 -51.48 -8.12
C GLU A 7 -53.10 -51.67 -9.22
N SER A 8 -53.42 -52.42 -10.29
CA SER A 8 -52.48 -52.64 -11.39
C SER A 8 -52.17 -51.36 -12.17
N THR A 9 -53.14 -50.43 -12.25
CA THR A 9 -52.96 -49.13 -12.91
C THR A 9 -52.15 -48.14 -12.06
N LEU A 10 -52.26 -48.22 -10.73
CA LEU A 10 -51.46 -47.41 -9.82
C LEU A 10 -49.98 -47.80 -9.83
N ILE A 11 -49.69 -49.11 -9.83
CA ILE A 11 -48.31 -49.63 -9.88
C ILE A 11 -47.63 -49.25 -11.20
N GLY A 12 -48.35 -49.33 -12.33
CA GLY A 12 -47.82 -48.94 -13.64
C GLY A 12 -47.43 -47.45 -13.72
N ARG A 13 -48.25 -46.56 -13.14
CA ARG A 13 -47.93 -45.12 -13.10
C ARG A 13 -46.73 -44.81 -12.21
N ALA A 14 -46.62 -45.44 -11.05
CA ALA A 14 -45.49 -45.23 -10.14
C ALA A 14 -44.15 -45.68 -10.75
N LEU A 15 -44.14 -46.78 -11.51
CA LEU A 15 -42.95 -47.25 -12.22
C LEU A 15 -42.56 -46.31 -13.36
N GLN A 16 -43.53 -45.84 -14.14
CA GLN A 16 -43.26 -44.88 -15.22
C GLN A 16 -42.73 -43.53 -14.68
N GLU A 17 -43.25 -43.09 -13.53
CA GLU A 17 -42.77 -41.87 -12.84
C GLU A 17 -41.38 -42.05 -12.21
N CYS A 18 -41.05 -43.24 -11.70
CA CYS A 18 -39.68 -43.54 -11.24
C CYS A 18 -38.68 -43.57 -12.40
N GLN A 19 -39.07 -44.11 -13.56
CA GLN A 19 -38.18 -44.23 -14.73
C GLN A 19 -37.89 -42.86 -15.36
N THR A 20 -38.88 -41.97 -15.41
CA THR A 20 -38.66 -40.58 -15.87
C THR A 20 -37.78 -39.80 -14.89
N LYS A 21 -38.00 -39.93 -13.57
CA LYS A 21 -37.14 -39.29 -12.55
C LYS A 21 -35.69 -39.77 -12.62
N ALA A 22 -35.46 -41.08 -12.81
CA ALA A 22 -34.11 -41.62 -12.98
C ALA A 22 -33.43 -41.04 -14.24
N SER A 23 -34.13 -41.00 -15.38
CA SER A 23 -33.57 -40.40 -16.60
C SER A 23 -33.27 -38.91 -16.50
N ALA A 24 -34.07 -38.16 -15.72
CA ALA A 24 -33.81 -36.75 -15.46
C ALA A 24 -32.57 -36.55 -14.59
N PHE A 25 -32.37 -37.39 -13.58
CA PHE A 25 -31.18 -37.33 -12.72
C PHE A 25 -29.89 -37.65 -13.48
N ASP A 26 -29.92 -38.63 -14.38
CA ASP A 26 -28.77 -38.97 -15.24
C ASP A 26 -28.42 -37.82 -16.20
N GLN A 27 -29.42 -37.14 -16.75
CA GLN A 27 -29.19 -35.94 -17.59
C GLN A 27 -28.56 -34.80 -16.80
N VAL A 28 -29.05 -34.51 -15.59
CA VAL A 28 -28.49 -33.47 -14.73
C VAL A 28 -27.04 -33.79 -14.36
N SER A 29 -26.74 -35.05 -14.02
CA SER A 29 -25.39 -35.49 -13.68
C SER A 29 -24.43 -35.37 -14.87
N CYS A 30 -24.88 -35.75 -16.08
CA CYS A 30 -24.10 -35.60 -17.30
C CYS A 30 -23.79 -34.13 -17.63
N ILE A 31 -24.76 -33.23 -17.47
CA ILE A 31 -24.58 -31.78 -17.66
C ILE A 31 -23.60 -31.23 -16.61
N ALA A 32 -23.75 -31.65 -15.35
CA ALA A 32 -22.88 -31.23 -14.26
C ALA A 32 -21.43 -31.65 -14.49
N ASP A 33 -21.19 -32.90 -14.91
CA ASP A 33 -19.85 -33.41 -15.24
C ASP A 33 -19.22 -32.69 -16.43
N GLY A 34 -20.03 -32.40 -17.46
CA GLY A 34 -19.59 -31.60 -18.61
C GLY A 34 -19.16 -30.19 -18.21
N PHE A 35 -19.98 -29.51 -17.39
CA PHE A 35 -19.65 -28.20 -16.84
C PHE A 35 -18.40 -28.24 -15.94
N ALA A 36 -18.28 -29.26 -15.08
CA ALA A 36 -17.15 -29.42 -14.17
C ALA A 36 -15.82 -29.56 -14.92
N LYS A 37 -15.78 -30.35 -16.01
CA LYS A 37 -14.58 -30.49 -16.85
C LYS A 37 -14.19 -29.17 -17.51
N ILE A 38 -15.16 -28.48 -18.13
CA ILE A 38 -14.92 -27.18 -18.76
C ILE A 38 -14.41 -26.17 -17.72
N ALA A 39 -15.06 -26.10 -16.56
CA ALA A 39 -14.64 -25.20 -15.49
C ALA A 39 -13.24 -25.53 -14.96
N LEU A 40 -12.89 -26.82 -14.84
CA LEU A 40 -11.57 -27.27 -14.41
C LEU A 40 -10.48 -26.89 -15.42
N ASP A 41 -10.73 -27.08 -16.72
CA ASP A 41 -9.78 -26.74 -17.78
C ASP A 41 -9.51 -25.22 -17.81
N TRP A 42 -10.57 -24.40 -17.70
CA TRP A 42 -10.42 -22.95 -17.58
C TRP A 42 -9.70 -22.54 -16.30
N ALA A 43 -10.01 -23.16 -15.16
CA ALA A 43 -9.34 -22.86 -13.90
C ALA A 43 -7.84 -23.19 -13.98
N LEU A 44 -7.47 -24.31 -14.61
CA LEU A 44 -6.09 -24.72 -14.82
C LEU A 44 -5.36 -23.76 -15.76
N LEU A 45 -6.00 -23.35 -16.85
CA LEU A 45 -5.47 -22.33 -17.76
C LEU A 45 -5.24 -20.99 -17.05
N LEU A 46 -6.23 -20.50 -16.30
CA LEU A 46 -6.13 -19.25 -15.53
C LEU A 46 -5.02 -19.33 -14.47
N ALA A 47 -4.88 -20.47 -13.79
CA ALA A 47 -3.81 -20.69 -12.82
C ALA A 47 -2.43 -20.68 -13.49
N ALA A 48 -2.29 -21.32 -14.66
CA ALA A 48 -1.03 -21.34 -15.41
C ALA A 48 -0.65 -19.93 -15.90
N VAL A 49 -1.58 -19.21 -16.51
CA VAL A 49 -1.36 -17.83 -16.99
C VAL A 49 -1.08 -16.88 -15.83
N GLY A 50 -1.84 -16.98 -14.74
CA GLY A 50 -1.62 -16.18 -13.53
C GLY A 50 -0.24 -16.43 -12.92
N THR A 51 0.20 -17.68 -12.85
CA THR A 51 1.54 -18.06 -12.37
C THR A 51 2.63 -17.49 -13.27
N LEU A 52 2.49 -17.66 -14.59
CA LEU A 52 3.47 -17.16 -15.56
C LEU A 52 3.57 -15.62 -15.52
N SER A 53 2.43 -14.93 -15.45
CA SER A 53 2.37 -13.47 -15.29
C SER A 53 3.10 -13.01 -14.03
N MET A 54 2.90 -13.70 -12.91
CA MET A 54 3.61 -13.38 -11.66
C MET A 54 5.12 -13.57 -11.78
N VAL A 55 5.58 -14.67 -12.38
CA VAL A 55 7.00 -14.94 -12.62
C VAL A 55 7.61 -13.85 -13.51
N LEU A 56 6.90 -13.46 -14.58
CA LEU A 56 7.35 -12.39 -15.47
C LEU A 56 7.46 -11.04 -14.75
N ILE A 57 6.49 -10.70 -13.89
CA ILE A 57 6.56 -9.47 -13.09
C ILE A 57 7.76 -9.49 -12.14
N GLU A 58 8.00 -10.61 -11.46
CA GLU A 58 9.14 -10.75 -10.54
C GLU A 58 10.46 -10.66 -11.32
N LEU A 59 10.53 -11.26 -12.51
CA LEU A 59 11.67 -11.13 -13.42
C LEU A 59 11.89 -9.67 -13.85
N ILE A 60 10.85 -8.98 -14.33
CA ILE A 60 10.92 -7.57 -14.74
C ILE A 60 11.38 -6.70 -13.56
N LYS A 61 10.84 -6.93 -12.35
CA LYS A 61 11.27 -6.20 -11.14
C LYS A 61 12.76 -6.39 -10.86
N SER A 62 13.25 -7.61 -11.00
CA SER A 62 14.66 -7.95 -10.76
C SER A 62 15.59 -7.31 -11.80
N LEU A 63 15.18 -7.28 -13.07
CA LEU A 63 15.99 -6.76 -14.17
C LEU A 63 16.03 -5.22 -14.21
N PHE A 64 14.90 -4.55 -13.99
CA PHE A 64 14.79 -3.10 -14.17
C PHE A 64 15.02 -2.29 -12.90
N MET A 65 15.39 -2.93 -11.79
CA MET A 65 15.57 -2.26 -10.49
C MET A 65 14.31 -1.43 -10.14
N ALA A 66 13.13 -1.95 -10.51
CA ALA A 66 11.87 -1.21 -10.46
C ALA A 66 11.54 -0.75 -9.04
N ARG A 67 11.89 -1.58 -8.05
CA ARG A 67 11.75 -1.28 -6.62
C ARG A 67 12.54 -0.03 -6.25
N ARG A 68 13.84 0.02 -6.60
CA ARG A 68 14.71 1.17 -6.33
C ARG A 68 14.17 2.47 -6.93
N LEU A 69 13.76 2.42 -8.21
CA LEU A 69 13.19 3.59 -8.88
C LEU A 69 11.90 4.04 -8.18
N TYR A 70 11.02 3.11 -7.85
CA TYR A 70 9.77 3.39 -7.18
C TYR A 70 9.97 3.98 -5.78
N HIS A 71 10.80 3.37 -4.93
CA HIS A 71 11.08 3.88 -3.58
C HIS A 71 11.74 5.27 -3.63
N ASN A 72 12.70 5.47 -4.53
CA ASN A 72 13.32 6.78 -4.73
C ASN A 72 12.28 7.84 -5.12
N LEU A 73 11.42 7.53 -6.10
CA LEU A 73 10.35 8.44 -6.52
C LEU A 73 9.32 8.70 -5.41
N ALA A 74 8.94 7.68 -4.63
CA ALA A 74 7.97 7.82 -3.55
C ALA A 74 8.49 8.70 -2.42
N VAL A 75 9.70 8.41 -1.93
CA VAL A 75 10.37 9.20 -0.88
C VAL A 75 10.64 10.62 -1.35
N TRP A 76 11.16 10.80 -2.57
CA TRP A 76 11.39 12.12 -3.14
C TRP A 76 10.09 12.92 -3.32
N ALA A 77 9.03 12.28 -3.83
CA ALA A 77 7.73 12.92 -3.97
C ALA A 77 7.15 13.31 -2.60
N TRP A 78 7.38 12.52 -1.55
CA TRP A 78 6.98 12.85 -0.19
C TRP A 78 7.70 14.10 0.33
N PHE A 79 9.02 14.18 0.19
CA PHE A 79 9.79 15.38 0.56
C PHE A 79 9.32 16.63 -0.20
N ARG A 80 8.92 16.49 -1.47
CA ARG A 80 8.38 17.60 -2.28
C ARG A 80 6.93 17.98 -2.01
N ARG A 81 6.13 17.10 -1.40
CA ARG A 81 4.67 17.28 -1.25
C ARG A 81 4.26 18.04 0.01
N CYS A 82 5.19 18.48 0.86
CA CYS A 82 4.84 19.21 2.08
C CYS A 82 4.04 20.50 1.74
N PRO A 83 2.74 20.55 2.08
CA PRO A 83 1.83 21.59 1.62
C PRO A 83 2.11 22.96 2.25
N GLU A 84 2.82 23.00 3.37
CA GLU A 84 3.17 24.24 4.09
C GLU A 84 4.05 25.20 3.25
N HIS A 85 4.72 24.71 2.21
CA HIS A 85 5.51 25.57 1.32
C HIS A 85 4.71 26.27 0.22
N ARG A 86 3.48 25.84 -0.09
CA ARG A 86 2.68 26.49 -1.14
C ARG A 86 2.18 27.87 -0.73
N PHE A 87 1.99 28.12 0.57
CA PHE A 87 1.58 29.42 1.09
C PHE A 87 2.76 30.28 1.57
N ALA A 88 3.88 29.65 1.95
CA ALA A 88 5.11 30.35 2.31
C ALA A 88 5.87 30.94 1.10
N LEU A 89 5.50 30.61 -0.14
CA LEU A 89 6.19 31.04 -1.37
C LEU A 89 6.44 32.56 -1.46
N PHE A 90 5.62 33.38 -0.80
CA PHE A 90 5.68 34.84 -0.90
C PHE A 90 6.55 35.54 0.19
N CYS A 91 6.90 34.87 1.29
CA CYS A 91 7.65 35.50 2.41
C CYS A 91 9.07 34.92 2.63
N TRP A 92 9.49 33.92 1.86
CA TRP A 92 10.43 32.89 2.35
C TRP A 92 11.63 32.64 1.44
N LEU A 93 12.04 33.65 0.69
CA LEU A 93 12.98 33.53 -0.44
C LEU A 93 14.47 33.60 -0.06
N LYS A 94 14.85 33.56 1.22
CA LYS A 94 16.25 33.86 1.59
C LYS A 94 17.01 32.94 2.53
N GLN A 95 16.41 31.98 3.25
CA GLN A 95 17.22 31.28 4.28
C GLN A 95 16.68 29.95 4.81
N HIS A 96 15.73 29.33 4.13
CA HIS A 96 15.17 28.09 4.65
C HIS A 96 15.76 26.85 3.99
N PRO A 97 15.90 25.77 4.78
CA PRO A 97 16.49 24.54 4.31
C PRO A 97 15.70 23.99 3.14
N THR A 98 16.43 23.58 2.12
CA THR A 98 15.82 23.00 0.94
C THR A 98 15.28 21.62 1.30
N HIS A 99 14.20 21.18 0.63
CA HIS A 99 13.70 19.81 0.79
C HIS A 99 14.80 18.76 0.53
N GLU A 100 15.82 19.11 -0.26
CA GLU A 100 16.99 18.28 -0.50
C GLU A 100 17.91 18.17 0.72
N ASP A 101 18.00 19.20 1.57
CA ASP A 101 18.79 19.15 2.82
C ASP A 101 18.11 18.23 3.85
N ALA A 102 16.80 18.34 4.03
CA ALA A 102 16.02 17.44 4.89
C ALA A 102 16.12 15.99 4.40
N ARG A 103 16.06 15.77 3.09
CA ARG A 103 16.26 14.46 2.48
C ARG A 103 17.68 13.95 2.69
N ARG A 104 18.69 14.81 2.54
CA ARG A 104 20.11 14.46 2.73
C ARG A 104 20.36 14.02 4.17
N GLU A 105 19.88 14.76 5.15
CA GLU A 105 19.98 14.40 6.57
C GLU A 105 19.26 13.07 6.88
N CYS A 106 18.07 12.85 6.30
CA CYS A 106 17.38 11.56 6.41
C CYS A 106 18.22 10.42 5.85
N LEU A 107 18.84 10.60 4.68
CA LEU A 107 19.68 9.59 4.03
C LEU A 107 20.99 9.35 4.80
N GLU A 108 21.63 10.40 5.31
CA GLU A 108 22.82 10.29 6.16
C GLU A 108 22.51 9.45 7.41
N LEU A 109 21.37 9.70 8.06
CA LEU A 109 20.98 8.96 9.26
C LEU A 109 20.52 7.52 9.00
N SER A 110 19.86 7.25 7.87
CA SER A 110 19.26 5.93 7.58
C SER A 110 20.19 5.01 6.80
N ALA A 111 21.00 5.55 5.89
CA ALA A 111 21.94 4.80 5.05
C ALA A 111 23.40 4.93 5.52
N GLY A 112 23.68 5.75 6.54
CA GLY A 112 25.04 6.06 7.01
C GLY A 112 25.72 7.14 6.16
N GLU A 113 25.62 7.04 4.82
CA GLU A 113 26.14 8.04 3.89
C GLU A 113 25.19 8.30 2.72
N PHE A 114 25.17 9.54 2.22
CA PHE A 114 24.37 9.90 1.05
C PHE A 114 24.78 9.14 -0.22
N ARG A 115 26.06 8.73 -0.33
CA ARG A 115 26.58 7.98 -1.49
C ARG A 115 25.96 6.59 -1.61
N ASP A 116 25.54 6.02 -0.49
CA ASP A 116 24.96 4.67 -0.40
C ASP A 116 23.43 4.66 -0.54
N ALA A 117 22.83 5.80 -0.85
CA ALA A 117 21.38 5.93 -1.05
C ALA A 117 20.82 4.93 -2.08
N ARG A 118 21.62 4.51 -3.07
CA ARG A 118 21.21 3.50 -4.05
C ARG A 118 20.89 2.15 -3.42
N GLY A 119 21.73 1.69 -2.50
CA GLY A 119 21.52 0.44 -1.77
C GLY A 119 20.33 0.55 -0.83
N TRP A 120 20.17 1.70 -0.18
CA TRP A 120 19.03 1.99 0.68
C TRP A 120 17.68 1.84 -0.03
N TYR A 121 17.53 2.41 -1.23
CA TYR A 121 16.27 2.33 -1.98
C TYR A 121 15.96 0.93 -2.54
N ASP A 122 16.94 0.04 -2.67
CA ASP A 122 16.75 -1.30 -3.25
C ASP A 122 16.26 -2.35 -2.23
N GLN A 123 16.30 -2.00 -0.94
CA GLN A 123 15.86 -2.84 0.16
C GLN A 123 14.35 -3.13 0.11
N PRO A 124 13.88 -4.21 0.79
CA PRO A 124 12.46 -4.41 1.06
C PRO A 124 11.83 -3.18 1.74
N SER A 125 10.56 -2.87 1.42
CA SER A 125 9.87 -1.69 1.94
C SER A 125 9.86 -1.65 3.47
N ASP A 126 9.66 -2.79 4.12
CA ASP A 126 9.67 -2.89 5.59
C ASP A 126 11.02 -2.47 6.19
N GLN A 127 12.12 -2.89 5.56
CA GLN A 127 13.46 -2.53 6.01
C GLN A 127 13.76 -1.05 5.75
N LEU A 128 13.39 -0.54 4.57
CA LEU A 128 13.53 0.87 4.23
C LEU A 128 12.81 1.77 5.25
N PHE A 129 11.55 1.47 5.56
CA PHE A 129 10.77 2.27 6.51
C PHE A 129 11.21 2.06 7.96
N SER A 130 11.69 0.87 8.33
CA SER A 130 12.29 0.63 9.65
C SER A 130 13.55 1.49 9.85
N GLN A 131 14.43 1.57 8.86
CA GLN A 131 15.62 2.43 8.90
C GLN A 131 15.25 3.91 8.93
N MET A 132 14.19 4.30 8.23
CA MET A 132 13.66 5.66 8.24
C MET A 132 13.03 6.04 9.59
N GLN A 133 12.35 5.10 10.24
CA GLN A 133 11.82 5.32 11.59
C GLN A 133 12.95 5.43 12.62
N ALA A 134 13.98 4.59 12.48
CA ALA A 134 15.19 4.67 13.31
C ALA A 134 15.92 6.02 13.12
N SER A 135 16.09 6.48 11.88
CA SER A 135 16.70 7.78 11.58
C SER A 135 15.90 8.93 12.18
N THR A 136 14.57 8.86 12.13
CA THR A 136 13.71 9.86 12.78
C THR A 136 13.87 9.89 14.30
N ASN A 137 13.98 8.75 14.95
CA ASN A 137 14.23 8.69 16.39
C ASN A 137 15.58 9.35 16.76
N VAL A 138 16.62 9.12 15.95
CA VAL A 138 17.94 9.75 16.15
C VAL A 138 17.87 11.26 15.89
N ALA A 139 17.20 11.67 14.81
CA ALA A 139 17.05 13.07 14.44
C ALA A 139 16.35 13.87 15.54
N LEU A 140 15.24 13.35 16.10
CA LEU A 140 14.48 14.00 17.16
C LEU A 140 15.30 14.16 18.45
N ARG A 141 16.08 13.14 18.83
CA ARG A 141 17.00 13.22 19.98
C ARG A 141 18.18 14.16 19.76
N SER A 142 18.59 14.34 18.51
CA SER A 142 19.74 15.15 18.10
C SER A 142 19.30 16.34 17.25
N TRP A 143 18.19 17.00 17.64
CA TRP A 143 17.57 18.07 16.84
C TRP A 143 18.58 19.11 16.31
N PRO A 144 19.51 19.67 17.12
CA PRO A 144 20.43 20.69 16.64
C PRO A 144 21.33 20.24 15.50
N ARG A 145 21.56 18.92 15.37
CA ARG A 145 22.41 18.32 14.34
C ARG A 145 21.66 18.02 13.04
N TYR A 146 20.36 17.75 13.13
CA TYR A 146 19.51 17.41 11.98
C TYR A 146 18.27 18.31 11.89
N PRO A 147 18.45 19.64 11.93
CA PRO A 147 17.33 20.55 12.07
C PRO A 147 16.43 20.50 10.82
N ASN A 148 16.96 20.19 9.65
CA ASN A 148 16.20 20.28 8.40
C ASN A 148 15.24 19.09 8.28
N PHE A 149 15.72 17.89 8.61
CA PHE A 149 14.89 16.70 8.64
C PHE A 149 13.84 16.79 9.73
N VAL A 150 14.21 17.26 10.93
CA VAL A 150 13.22 17.38 12.01
C VAL A 150 12.20 18.48 11.73
N ASN A 151 12.63 19.64 11.22
CA ASN A 151 11.70 20.70 10.78
C ASN A 151 10.76 20.20 9.68
N PHE A 152 11.22 19.32 8.79
CA PHE A 152 10.38 18.69 7.78
C PHE A 152 9.35 17.72 8.42
N LEU A 153 9.79 16.89 9.37
CA LEU A 153 8.93 15.91 10.04
C LEU A 153 7.89 16.57 10.94
N VAL A 154 8.32 17.53 11.76
CA VAL A 154 7.45 18.24 12.71
C VAL A 154 6.69 19.36 12.03
N GLY A 155 7.16 19.80 10.85
CA GLY A 155 6.68 20.91 10.02
C GLY A 155 5.31 21.38 10.49
N ARG A 156 5.33 22.49 11.25
CA ARG A 156 4.21 22.93 12.07
C ARG A 156 2.98 23.01 11.19
N SER A 157 2.11 22.01 11.33
CA SER A 157 0.77 22.10 10.79
C SER A 157 0.19 23.40 11.33
N SER A 158 -0.09 24.33 10.42
CA SER A 158 -0.60 25.67 10.77
C SER A 158 -1.92 25.62 11.56
N TRP A 159 -2.47 24.42 11.73
CA TRP A 159 -3.63 24.02 12.51
C TRP A 159 -3.56 24.44 13.99
N GLY A 160 -2.38 24.73 14.56
CA GLY A 160 -2.25 25.22 15.94
C GLY A 160 -2.17 26.74 16.11
N ARG A 161 -2.11 27.53 15.02
CA ARG A 161 -1.99 29.01 15.11
C ARG A 161 -3.30 29.74 14.82
N VAL A 162 -4.42 29.01 14.86
CA VAL A 162 -5.76 29.58 14.83
C VAL A 162 -6.15 29.86 16.28
N ASN A 163 -6.10 31.15 16.66
CA ASN A 163 -6.81 31.76 17.80
C ASN A 163 -6.11 32.00 19.15
N GLU A 164 -4.79 32.01 19.30
CA GLU A 164 -4.21 32.68 20.50
C GLU A 164 -4.32 34.20 20.43
N THR A 165 -4.45 34.78 19.23
CA THR A 165 -4.69 36.23 19.06
C THR A 165 -6.15 36.63 19.19
N SER A 166 -7.10 35.69 19.16
CA SER A 166 -8.54 35.99 19.32
C SER A 166 -9.07 35.85 20.75
N LEU A 167 -8.28 35.33 21.69
CA LEU A 167 -8.64 35.27 23.12
C LEU A 167 -8.09 36.44 23.95
N LYS A 168 -7.39 37.41 23.34
CA LYS A 168 -6.88 38.61 24.01
C LYS A 168 -7.57 39.92 23.61
N HIS A 169 -8.74 39.85 22.97
CA HIS A 169 -9.49 41.05 22.55
C HIS A 169 -10.64 41.46 23.47
N GLY A 170 -10.64 41.00 24.72
CA GLY A 170 -11.60 41.46 25.73
C GLY A 170 -11.01 41.42 27.12
N GLU A 171 -10.24 42.46 27.49
CA GLU A 171 -10.32 43.14 28.80
C GLU A 171 -9.09 44.05 29.02
N GLY A 172 -9.35 45.30 29.38
CA GLY A 172 -8.41 46.09 30.19
C GLY A 172 -7.42 46.98 29.45
N LYS A 173 -7.85 48.20 29.10
CA LYS A 173 -6.95 49.36 28.98
C LYS A 173 -6.30 49.65 30.34
N GLN A 174 -5.03 49.29 30.56
CA GLN A 174 -4.15 50.01 31.50
C GLN A 174 -2.72 50.10 30.93
N ALA A 175 -2.13 51.27 31.17
CA ALA A 175 -0.96 51.84 30.52
C ALA A 175 0.38 51.24 31.03
N PRO A 176 1.50 51.55 30.37
CA PRO A 176 2.75 50.79 30.44
C PRO A 176 3.73 51.38 31.46
N GLU A 177 4.33 50.54 32.31
CA GLU A 177 5.52 50.96 33.05
C GLU A 177 6.45 49.77 33.37
N GLU A 178 7.71 49.95 32.99
CA GLU A 178 8.91 49.25 33.47
C GLU A 178 8.96 47.71 33.40
N ILE A 179 9.05 47.16 32.19
CA ILE A 179 9.69 45.84 32.02
C ILE A 179 11.19 46.04 31.86
N SER A 180 11.77 46.33 33.01
CA SER A 180 13.17 46.14 33.38
C SER A 180 13.68 44.77 32.92
N SER A 181 14.88 44.74 32.35
CA SER A 181 15.96 43.71 32.27
C SER A 181 15.76 42.21 32.61
N ALA A 182 14.64 41.77 33.19
CA ALA A 182 14.32 40.39 33.54
C ALA A 182 13.99 39.48 32.35
N HIS A 183 13.72 40.01 31.15
CA HIS A 183 13.38 39.21 29.96
C HIS A 183 14.58 38.56 29.26
N LEU A 184 15.82 38.93 29.61
CA LEU A 184 17.03 38.30 29.05
C LEU A 184 17.46 37.02 29.80
N LYS A 185 16.84 36.69 30.95
CA LYS A 185 17.08 35.42 31.66
C LYS A 185 16.30 34.22 31.11
N ARG A 186 15.45 34.42 30.08
CA ARG A 186 14.62 33.35 29.49
C ARG A 186 15.34 32.47 28.46
N ASN A 187 16.61 32.76 28.17
CA ASN A 187 17.42 31.96 27.23
C ASN A 187 18.21 30.83 27.90
N SER A 188 18.20 30.69 29.23
CA SER A 188 18.79 29.51 29.90
C SER A 188 17.86 28.29 29.96
N ASP A 189 16.59 28.45 29.60
CA ASP A 189 15.59 27.36 29.60
C ASP A 189 15.49 26.61 28.26
N GLY A 190 16.23 27.06 27.23
CA GLY A 190 16.30 26.39 25.94
C GLY A 190 16.87 24.97 26.05
N GLY A 191 17.71 24.71 27.06
CA GLY A 191 18.23 23.38 27.35
C GLY A 191 17.15 22.40 27.82
N LYS A 192 16.19 22.85 28.65
CA LYS A 192 15.09 22.01 29.13
C LYS A 192 14.07 21.69 28.05
N VAL A 193 13.81 22.65 27.14
CA VAL A 193 12.93 22.39 25.99
C VAL A 193 13.54 21.35 25.06
N LEU A 194 14.87 21.37 24.87
CA LEU A 194 15.59 20.34 24.11
C LEU A 194 15.59 18.97 24.82
N GLU A 195 15.66 18.95 26.15
CA GLU A 195 15.57 17.74 26.95
C GLU A 195 14.16 17.12 26.93
N ASP A 196 13.11 17.96 27.02
CA ASP A 196 11.71 17.53 26.89
C ASP A 196 11.37 17.06 25.46
N LEU A 197 11.94 17.67 24.42
CA LEU A 197 11.79 17.18 23.03
C LEU A 197 12.47 15.82 22.81
N GLY A 198 13.52 15.52 23.57
CA GLY A 198 14.19 14.22 23.59
C GLY A 198 13.43 13.15 24.38
N SER A 199 12.51 13.56 25.26
CA SER A 199 11.59 12.64 25.92
C SER A 199 10.61 12.07 24.88
N GLY A 200 10.46 10.76 24.84
CA GLY A 200 9.60 10.06 23.85
C GLY A 200 8.11 10.42 23.93
N ASP A 201 7.74 11.29 24.87
CA ASP A 201 6.37 11.69 25.16
C ASP A 201 6.00 13.05 24.52
N SER A 202 6.92 13.71 23.81
CA SER A 202 6.62 14.98 23.15
C SER A 202 5.58 14.80 22.02
N PRO A 203 4.57 15.70 21.91
CA PRO A 203 3.59 15.67 20.80
C PRO A 203 4.24 15.65 19.41
N GLU A 204 5.39 16.31 19.27
CA GLU A 204 6.20 16.37 18.05
C GLU A 204 6.70 14.98 17.62
N TYR A 205 7.09 14.14 18.59
CA TYR A 205 7.53 12.77 18.35
C TYR A 205 6.42 11.94 17.71
N PHE A 206 5.21 11.99 18.28
CA PHE A 206 4.04 11.28 17.75
C PHE A 206 3.66 11.76 16.33
N LEU A 207 3.75 13.06 16.07
CA LEU A 207 3.48 13.62 14.73
C LEU A 207 4.49 13.14 13.70
N ALA A 208 5.77 13.15 14.04
CA ALA A 208 6.84 12.68 13.16
C ALA A 208 6.66 11.19 12.81
N GLN A 209 6.40 10.34 13.81
CA GLN A 209 6.13 8.91 13.59
C GLN A 209 4.93 8.70 12.68
N ARG A 210 3.81 9.37 12.96
CA ARG A 210 2.57 9.21 12.17
C ARG A 210 2.75 9.63 10.71
N ARG A 211 3.61 10.61 10.41
CA ARG A 211 3.92 10.99 9.02
C ARG A 211 4.68 9.90 8.28
N ILE A 212 5.61 9.22 8.94
CA ILE A 212 6.36 8.10 8.35
C ILE A 212 5.45 6.89 8.17
N ASP A 213 4.60 6.59 9.15
CA ASP A 213 3.61 5.51 9.03
C ASP A 213 2.65 5.77 7.85
N THR A 214 2.18 7.02 7.70
CA THR A 214 1.34 7.41 6.57
C THR A 214 2.07 7.23 5.24
N LEU A 215 3.36 7.61 5.17
CA LEU A 215 4.18 7.37 3.98
C LEU A 215 4.32 5.88 3.67
N ARG A 216 4.59 5.06 4.70
CA ARG A 216 4.71 3.61 4.57
C ARG A 216 3.43 3.00 4.00
N ILE A 217 2.30 3.25 4.63
CA ILE A 217 0.98 2.75 4.21
C ILE A 217 0.69 3.18 2.77
N TYR A 218 0.93 4.45 2.44
CA TYR A 218 0.70 4.96 1.09
C TYR A 218 1.60 4.28 0.04
N THR A 219 2.87 4.05 0.38
CA THR A 219 3.86 3.43 -0.51
C THR A 219 3.55 1.95 -0.73
N GLU A 220 3.24 1.21 0.34
CA GLU A 220 2.84 -0.20 0.25
C GLU A 220 1.56 -0.38 -0.58
N TRP A 221 0.53 0.42 -0.30
CA TRP A 221 -0.72 0.40 -1.06
C TRP A 221 -0.49 0.69 -2.55
N ARG A 222 0.26 1.75 -2.86
CA ARG A 222 0.48 2.14 -4.26
C ARG A 222 1.35 1.12 -4.99
N TRP A 223 2.36 0.55 -4.35
CA TRP A 223 3.16 -0.53 -4.92
C TRP A 223 2.34 -1.77 -5.22
N ALA A 224 1.48 -2.19 -4.28
CA ALA A 224 0.57 -3.31 -4.47
C ALA A 224 -0.38 -3.08 -5.67
N ARG A 225 -0.95 -1.87 -5.79
CA ARG A 225 -1.81 -1.52 -6.93
C ARG A 225 -1.07 -1.52 -8.26
N LEU A 226 0.14 -0.98 -8.32
CA LEU A 226 0.95 -1.01 -9.54
C LEU A 226 1.30 -2.45 -9.96
N ASN A 227 1.62 -3.32 -9.00
CA ASN A 227 1.87 -4.74 -9.26
C ASN A 227 0.62 -5.45 -9.80
N GLN A 228 -0.55 -5.16 -9.22
CA GLN A 228 -1.81 -5.74 -9.68
C GLN A 228 -2.15 -5.28 -11.11
N LEU A 229 -1.97 -3.99 -11.41
CA LEU A 229 -2.19 -3.47 -12.76
C LEU A 229 -1.21 -4.08 -13.78
N ALA A 230 0.05 -4.25 -13.40
CA ALA A 230 1.03 -4.93 -14.24
C ALA A 230 0.65 -6.39 -14.49
N ALA A 231 0.15 -7.10 -13.48
CA ALA A 231 -0.29 -8.50 -13.62
C ALA A 231 -1.46 -8.63 -14.59
N ILE A 232 -2.47 -7.75 -14.48
CA ILE A 232 -3.60 -7.71 -15.40
C ILE A 232 -3.13 -7.44 -16.83
N GLY A 233 -2.26 -6.43 -17.02
CA GLY A 233 -1.72 -6.09 -18.34
C GLY A 233 -0.92 -7.22 -18.98
N ILE A 234 -0.03 -7.88 -18.23
CA ILE A 234 0.79 -8.99 -18.72
C ILE A 234 -0.07 -10.21 -19.02
N SER A 235 -1.03 -10.55 -18.16
CA SER A 235 -1.94 -11.69 -18.41
C SER A 235 -2.78 -11.49 -19.66
N ALA A 236 -3.32 -10.28 -19.88
CA ALA A 236 -4.05 -9.96 -21.10
C ALA A 236 -3.15 -10.06 -22.35
N LEU A 237 -1.93 -9.52 -22.27
CA LEU A 237 -0.97 -9.60 -23.37
C LEU A 237 -0.59 -11.06 -23.70
N LEU A 238 -0.38 -11.91 -22.69
CA LEU A 238 -0.06 -13.32 -22.86
C LEU A 238 -1.19 -14.06 -23.58
N LEU A 239 -2.43 -13.86 -23.17
CA LEU A 239 -3.57 -14.53 -23.83
C LEU A 239 -3.75 -14.07 -25.27
N ILE A 240 -3.60 -12.76 -25.54
CA ILE A 240 -3.63 -12.24 -26.91
C ILE A 240 -2.49 -12.87 -27.73
N ALA A 241 -1.30 -13.04 -27.15
CA ALA A 241 -0.17 -13.66 -27.83
C ALA A 241 -0.36 -15.17 -28.07
N PHE A 242 -1.04 -15.88 -27.18
CA PHE A 242 -1.32 -17.31 -27.33
C PHE A 242 -2.50 -17.60 -28.26
N GLN A 243 -3.46 -16.68 -28.38
CA GLN A 243 -4.51 -16.81 -29.38
C GLN A 243 -3.96 -16.44 -30.77
N SER A 244 -3.86 -17.45 -31.63
CA SER A 244 -3.56 -17.32 -33.06
C SER A 244 -4.39 -16.18 -33.69
N PRO A 245 -3.91 -15.42 -34.70
CA PRO A 245 -4.47 -14.15 -35.18
C PRO A 245 -5.86 -14.20 -35.85
N LYS A 246 -6.72 -15.15 -35.49
CA LYS A 246 -8.13 -15.10 -35.83
C LYS A 246 -8.78 -14.01 -34.99
N THR A 247 -9.19 -12.94 -35.64
CA THR A 247 -9.76 -11.72 -35.04
C THR A 247 -11.10 -11.94 -34.33
N GLU A 248 -11.75 -13.08 -34.56
CA GLU A 248 -12.98 -13.50 -33.90
C GLU A 248 -12.66 -14.04 -32.49
N GLY A 249 -12.57 -13.17 -31.49
CA GLY A 249 -12.33 -13.58 -30.09
C GLY A 249 -11.49 -12.62 -29.24
N LEU A 250 -11.10 -11.46 -29.77
CA LEU A 250 -10.23 -10.51 -29.05
C LEU A 250 -10.89 -9.96 -27.77
N CYS A 251 -12.20 -9.72 -27.78
CA CYS A 251 -12.94 -9.26 -26.58
C CYS A 251 -12.92 -10.32 -25.47
N ASP A 252 -13.20 -11.57 -25.82
CA ASP A 252 -13.22 -12.69 -24.86
C ASP A 252 -11.82 -12.92 -24.28
N SER A 253 -10.78 -12.79 -25.10
CA SER A 253 -9.37 -12.86 -24.67
C SER A 253 -9.01 -11.80 -23.64
N ILE A 254 -9.44 -10.55 -23.89
CA ILE A 254 -9.20 -9.44 -22.98
C ILE A 254 -9.93 -9.68 -21.66
N MET A 255 -11.21 -10.08 -21.71
CA MET A 255 -12.00 -10.38 -20.52
C MET A 255 -11.38 -11.53 -19.72
N LEU A 256 -10.96 -12.61 -20.39
CA LEU A 256 -10.30 -13.74 -19.74
C LEU A 256 -8.96 -13.33 -19.12
N GLY A 257 -8.21 -12.43 -19.78
CA GLY A 257 -6.94 -11.90 -19.27
C GLY A 257 -7.10 -11.01 -18.05
N ILE A 258 -8.14 -10.18 -18.05
CA ILE A 258 -8.51 -9.39 -16.87
C ILE A 258 -8.86 -10.31 -15.71
N LEU A 259 -9.70 -11.33 -15.94
CA LEU A 259 -10.07 -12.31 -14.91
C LEU A 259 -8.84 -13.07 -14.39
N ALA A 260 -7.96 -13.53 -15.29
CA ALA A 260 -6.71 -14.20 -14.91
C ALA A 260 -5.82 -13.29 -14.04
N GLY A 261 -5.66 -12.03 -14.43
CA GLY A 261 -4.90 -11.04 -13.67
C GLY A 261 -5.50 -10.72 -12.30
N LEU A 262 -6.83 -10.73 -12.18
CA LEU A 262 -7.52 -10.52 -10.91
C LEU A 262 -7.37 -11.71 -9.95
N VAL A 263 -7.32 -12.94 -10.47
CA VAL A 263 -7.18 -14.18 -9.67
C VAL A 263 -5.72 -14.44 -9.27
N ALA A 264 -4.74 -13.90 -10.01
CA ALA A 264 -3.31 -14.16 -9.78
C ALA A 264 -2.83 -13.91 -8.33
N PRO A 265 -3.20 -12.81 -7.63
CA PRO A 265 -2.82 -12.61 -6.23
C PRO A 265 -3.35 -13.70 -5.30
N PHE A 266 -4.60 -14.14 -5.52
CA PHE A 266 -5.22 -15.20 -4.73
C PHE A 266 -4.49 -16.55 -4.95
N ALA A 267 -4.14 -16.86 -6.19
CA ALA A 267 -3.35 -18.06 -6.51
C ALA A 267 -1.99 -18.04 -5.79
N LYS A 268 -1.30 -16.90 -5.76
CA LYS A 268 -0.05 -16.73 -5.01
C LYS A 268 -0.24 -16.96 -3.51
N ASP A 269 -1.27 -16.37 -2.91
CA ASP A 269 -1.55 -16.52 -1.49
C ASP A 269 -1.87 -17.97 -1.11
N VAL A 270 -2.68 -18.65 -1.93
CA VAL A 270 -2.98 -20.07 -1.75
C VAL A 270 -1.72 -20.93 -1.88
N ALA A 271 -0.89 -20.71 -2.91
CA ALA A 271 0.37 -21.42 -3.08
C ALA A 271 1.35 -21.19 -1.91
N THR A 272 1.43 -19.97 -1.40
CA THR A 272 2.28 -19.61 -0.24
C THR A 272 1.78 -20.32 1.02
N ARG A 273 0.47 -20.37 1.25
CA ARG A 273 -0.11 -21.11 2.39
C ARG A 273 0.10 -22.61 2.27
N LEU A 274 -0.12 -23.18 1.08
CA LEU A 274 0.09 -24.62 0.84
C LEU A 274 1.56 -25.02 1.02
N SER A 275 2.50 -24.20 0.52
CA SER A 275 3.94 -24.47 0.72
C SER A 275 4.34 -24.39 2.20
N SER A 276 3.68 -23.56 3.01
CA SER A 276 3.91 -23.52 4.45
C SER A 276 3.38 -24.75 5.21
N LEU A 277 2.42 -25.48 4.64
CA LEU A 277 1.87 -26.72 5.20
C LEU A 277 2.65 -27.97 4.80
N SER A 278 3.54 -27.86 3.80
CA SER A 278 4.40 -28.98 3.43
C SER A 278 5.31 -29.34 4.60
N PRO A 279 5.19 -30.55 5.18
CA PRO A 279 6.00 -30.94 6.33
C PRO A 279 7.47 -30.86 5.94
N ARG A 280 8.26 -30.10 6.71
CA ARG A 280 9.72 -30.07 6.58
C ARG A 280 10.24 -31.50 6.74
N ARG A 281 10.52 -32.16 5.62
CA ARG A 281 11.25 -33.43 5.58
C ARG A 281 12.74 -33.15 5.62
#